data_AF-A0A838SW84-F1
#
_entry.id   AF-A0A838SW84-F1
#
_cell.length_a   1.000
_cell.length_b   1.000
_cell.length_c   1.000
_cell.angle_alpha   90.00
_cell.angle_beta   90.00
_cell.angle_gamma   90.00
#
_symmetry.space_group_name_H-M   'P 1'
#
loop_
_entity.id
_entity.type
_entity.pdbx_description
1 polymer ?
#
loop_
_entity_poly.entity_id
_entity_poly.type
_entity_poly.pdbx_seq_one_letter_code
_entity_poly.pdbx_strand_id
1 'polypeptide(L)'
;MLAVLVLVSLALLSVDYRQGDVGVVAAVQRGALTVFGPVAEGFATVVRPIGGALRSIGAVGSLEERNAALELEVRRLRREQQSWIDLQRENDELRAQVQMRRRLDVTTIGARVIAQPPSSVERSVLLDVGADSGLAPGMAVINELGLVGKLTEVTASNSRVELLTSPSAGYG
;
A
#
# COMPACT_ATOMS: atom_id res chain seq x y z
N MET A 1 43.17 -39.16 55.71
CA MET A 1 42.07 -39.44 54.75
C MET A 1 41.74 -40.92 54.63
N LEU A 2 42.70 -41.82 54.36
CA LEU A 2 42.43 -43.28 54.24
C LEU A 2 41.77 -43.89 55.49
N ALA A 3 42.26 -43.58 56.70
CA ALA A 3 41.65 -44.09 57.94
C ALA A 3 40.19 -43.61 58.14
N VAL A 4 39.88 -42.39 57.72
CA VAL A 4 38.52 -41.83 57.78
C VAL A 4 37.61 -42.53 56.76
N LEU A 5 38.09 -42.76 55.55
CA LEU A 5 37.38 -43.51 54.51
C LEU A 5 37.08 -44.95 54.94
N VAL A 6 38.05 -45.61 55.57
CA VAL A 6 37.91 -46.99 56.09
C VAL A 6 36.92 -47.04 57.26
N LEU A 7 36.95 -46.07 58.17
CA LEU A 7 35.97 -45.96 59.26
C LEU A 7 34.56 -45.72 58.73
N VAL A 8 34.42 -44.88 57.69
CA VAL A 8 33.13 -44.63 57.03
C VAL A 8 32.64 -45.89 56.31
N SER A 9 33.51 -46.64 55.62
CA SER A 9 33.10 -47.89 54.95
C SER A 9 32.69 -48.98 55.95
N LEU A 10 33.40 -49.11 57.07
CA LEU A 10 33.07 -50.03 58.16
C LEU A 10 31.74 -49.65 58.84
N ALA A 11 31.51 -48.35 59.06
CA ALA A 11 30.25 -47.85 59.60
C ALA A 11 29.07 -48.14 58.66
N LEU A 12 29.25 -47.92 57.36
CA LEU A 12 28.24 -48.23 56.34
C LEU A 12 27.93 -49.74 56.30
N LEU A 13 28.96 -50.59 56.31
CA LEU A 13 28.82 -52.04 56.28
C LEU A 13 28.13 -52.60 57.54
N SER A 14 28.44 -52.05 58.72
CA SER A 14 27.82 -52.48 59.98
C SER A 14 26.34 -52.07 60.08
N VAL A 15 25.95 -51.00 59.39
CA VAL A 15 24.56 -50.52 59.34
C VAL A 15 23.75 -51.29 58.30
N ASP A 16 24.36 -51.62 57.16
CA ASP A 16 23.75 -52.42 56.08
C ASP A 16 23.32 -53.82 56.55
N TYR A 17 24.06 -54.40 57.51
CA TYR A 17 23.75 -55.72 58.07
C TYR A 17 22.53 -55.76 59.01
N ARG A 18 21.96 -54.60 59.39
CA ARG A 18 20.94 -54.53 60.47
C ARG A 18 19.51 -54.19 60.06
N GLN A 19 19.20 -53.86 58.81
CA GLN A 19 17.81 -53.64 58.39
C GLN A 19 17.66 -53.62 56.87
N GLY A 20 16.88 -54.57 56.35
CA GLY A 20 16.40 -54.57 54.97
C GLY A 20 15.38 -53.46 54.73
N ASP A 21 15.48 -52.87 53.53
CA ASP A 21 14.58 -51.95 52.85
C ASP A 21 14.17 -50.65 53.57
N VAL A 22 14.32 -49.55 52.83
CA VAL A 22 13.84 -48.18 53.08
C VAL A 22 14.62 -47.32 54.10
N GLY A 23 15.83 -46.85 53.73
CA GLY A 23 16.40 -45.68 54.43
C GLY A 23 17.85 -45.29 54.14
N VAL A 24 18.74 -46.24 53.88
CA VAL A 24 20.20 -45.98 53.88
C VAL A 24 20.68 -45.26 52.63
N VAL A 25 20.26 -45.69 51.43
CA VAL A 25 20.60 -45.00 50.18
C VAL A 25 20.08 -43.55 50.20
N ALA A 26 18.86 -43.35 50.69
CA ALA A 26 18.28 -42.02 50.85
C ALA A 26 18.96 -41.19 51.96
N ALA A 27 19.55 -41.81 53.00
CA ALA A 27 20.30 -41.11 54.05
C ALA A 27 21.71 -40.72 53.58
N VAL A 28 22.40 -41.61 52.85
CA VAL A 28 23.70 -41.33 52.22
C VAL A 28 23.54 -40.26 51.14
N GLN A 29 22.51 -40.36 50.31
CA GLN A 29 22.19 -39.36 49.30
C GLN A 29 21.86 -38.01 49.95
N ARG A 30 21.07 -37.99 51.03
CA ARG A 30 20.79 -36.75 51.78
C ARG A 30 22.03 -36.15 52.43
N GLY A 31 22.90 -36.97 53.01
CA GLY A 31 24.16 -36.52 53.62
C GLY A 31 25.17 -35.98 52.58
N ALA A 32 25.27 -36.63 51.43
CA ALA A 32 26.07 -36.15 50.31
C ALA A 32 25.51 -34.83 49.76
N LEU A 33 24.18 -34.73 49.61
CA LEU A 33 23.51 -33.51 49.15
C LEU A 33 23.62 -32.35 50.14
N THR A 34 23.67 -32.57 51.46
CA THR A 34 23.87 -31.47 52.42
C THR A 34 25.32 -30.99 52.51
N VAL A 35 26.30 -31.88 52.33
CA VAL A 35 27.74 -31.50 52.38
C VAL A 35 28.18 -30.87 51.06
N PHE A 36 27.77 -31.43 49.92
CA PHE A 36 28.17 -30.95 48.60
C PHE A 36 27.16 -30.00 47.95
N GLY A 37 25.92 -29.94 48.44
CA GLY A 37 24.88 -29.03 47.97
C GLY A 37 25.30 -27.56 47.94
N PRO A 38 25.84 -26.98 49.03
CA PRO A 38 26.25 -25.57 49.02
C PRO A 38 27.41 -25.29 48.04
N VAL A 39 28.27 -26.27 47.76
CA VAL A 39 29.34 -26.14 46.76
C VAL A 39 28.77 -26.18 45.34
N ALA A 40 27.79 -27.06 45.07
CA ALA A 40 27.10 -27.14 43.79
C ALA A 40 26.25 -25.87 43.51
N GLU A 41 25.58 -25.32 44.52
CA GLU A 41 24.83 -24.06 44.42
C GLU A 41 25.76 -22.84 44.21
N GLY A 42 26.94 -22.84 44.85
CA GLY A 42 27.98 -21.85 44.62
C GLY A 42 28.50 -21.87 43.17
N PHE A 43 28.79 -23.06 42.62
CA PHE A 43 29.20 -23.22 41.22
C PHE A 43 28.11 -22.82 40.22
N ALA A 44 26.84 -23.15 40.50
CA ALA A 44 25.72 -22.76 39.65
C ALA A 44 25.56 -21.24 39.57
N THR A 45 25.88 -20.51 40.64
CA THR A 45 25.82 -19.04 40.69
C THR A 45 26.93 -18.39 39.86
N VAL A 46 28.09 -19.03 39.73
CA VAL A 46 29.24 -18.54 38.95
C VAL A 46 29.08 -18.77 37.44
N VAL A 47 28.44 -19.87 37.02
CA VAL A 47 28.27 -20.22 35.59
C VAL A 47 27.05 -19.55 34.94
N ARG A 48 25.98 -19.27 35.72
CA ARG A 48 24.75 -18.60 35.25
C ARG A 48 24.96 -17.23 34.55
N PRO A 49 25.82 -16.31 35.02
CA PRO A 49 25.98 -15.00 34.39
C PRO A 49 26.69 -15.04 33.02
N ILE A 50 27.52 -16.06 32.74
CA ILE A 50 28.27 -16.16 31.48
C ILE A 50 27.33 -16.39 30.28
N GLY A 51 26.29 -17.20 30.46
CA GLY A 51 25.23 -17.39 29.45
C GLY A 51 24.32 -16.17 29.25
N GLY A 52 24.29 -15.23 30.20
CA GLY A 52 23.55 -13.96 30.09
C GLY A 52 24.32 -12.92 29.25
N ALA A 53 25.63 -12.80 29.48
CA ALA A 53 26.49 -11.85 28.76
C ALA A 53 26.54 -12.14 27.25
N LEU A 54 26.66 -13.40 26.85
CA LEU A 54 26.66 -13.81 25.43
C LEU A 54 25.32 -13.51 24.72
N ARG A 55 24.18 -13.61 25.43
CA ARG A 55 22.86 -13.21 24.90
C ARG A 55 22.72 -11.70 24.71
N SER A 56 23.34 -10.89 25.57
CA SER A 56 23.32 -9.43 25.44
C SER A 56 24.12 -8.93 24.24
N ILE A 57 25.25 -9.58 23.92
CA ILE A 57 26.08 -9.24 22.75
C ILE A 57 25.33 -9.56 21.45
N GLY A 58 24.65 -10.71 21.39
CA GLY A 58 23.77 -11.04 20.25
C GLY A 58 22.56 -10.10 20.11
N ALA A 59 22.06 -9.57 21.23
CA ALA A 59 20.95 -8.62 21.21
C ALA A 59 21.33 -7.25 20.59
N VAL A 60 22.57 -6.78 20.78
CA VAL A 60 23.07 -5.52 20.18
C VAL A 60 23.15 -5.63 18.66
N GLY A 61 23.69 -6.71 18.11
CA GLY A 61 23.70 -6.95 16.66
C GLY A 61 22.27 -6.99 16.08
N SER A 62 21.34 -7.64 16.79
CA SER A 62 19.93 -7.68 16.38
C SER A 62 19.21 -6.33 16.44
N LEU A 63 19.68 -5.38 17.26
CA LEU A 63 19.12 -4.03 17.36
C LEU A 63 19.55 -3.16 16.19
N GLU A 64 20.81 -3.24 15.76
CA GLU A 64 21.31 -2.52 14.58
C GLU A 64 20.62 -3.00 13.30
N GLU A 65 20.48 -4.32 13.12
CA GLU A 65 19.74 -4.90 11.99
C GLU A 65 18.27 -4.45 11.96
N ARG A 66 17.61 -4.43 13.12
CA ARG A 66 16.23 -3.95 13.23
C ARG A 66 16.13 -2.46 12.91
N ASN A 67 17.07 -1.65 13.35
CA ASN A 67 17.08 -0.22 13.05
C ASN A 67 17.28 0.03 11.55
N ALA A 68 18.24 -0.65 10.93
CA ALA A 68 18.47 -0.58 9.49
C ALA A 68 17.23 -1.02 8.68
N ALA A 69 16.54 -2.08 9.12
CA ALA A 69 15.29 -2.54 8.50
C ALA A 69 14.16 -1.50 8.66
N LEU A 70 13.99 -0.91 9.86
CA LEU A 70 13.00 0.13 10.12
C LEU A 70 13.28 1.39 9.31
N GLU A 71 14.54 1.81 9.17
CA GLU A 71 14.90 2.95 8.33
C GLU A 71 14.59 2.71 6.86
N LEU A 72 14.88 1.51 6.35
CA LEU A 72 14.51 1.11 4.98
C LEU A 72 13.00 1.18 4.77
N GLU A 73 12.24 0.69 5.75
CA GLU A 73 10.79 0.71 5.72
C GLU A 73 10.23 2.13 5.76
N VAL A 74 10.77 3.00 6.62
CA VAL A 74 10.40 4.43 6.65
C VAL A 74 10.71 5.10 5.32
N ARG A 75 11.88 4.82 4.70
CA ARG A 75 12.21 5.34 3.37
C ARG A 75 11.26 4.82 2.29
N ARG A 76 10.83 3.56 2.36
CA ARG A 76 9.84 2.98 1.45
C ARG A 76 8.49 3.68 1.60
N LEU A 77 7.97 3.75 2.83
CA LEU A 77 6.68 4.37 3.13
C LEU A 77 6.65 5.86 2.74
N ARG A 78 7.73 6.61 2.97
CA ARG A 78 7.82 8.01 2.53
C ARG A 78 7.76 8.15 1.01
N ARG A 79 8.39 7.26 0.25
CA ARG A 79 8.32 7.26 -1.22
C ARG A 79 6.90 6.94 -1.71
N GLU A 80 6.24 5.97 -1.07
CA GLU A 80 4.84 5.64 -1.38
C GLU A 80 3.91 6.81 -1.07
N GLN A 81 4.08 7.46 0.09
CA GLN A 81 3.32 8.64 0.46
C GLN A 81 3.47 9.78 -0.56
N GLN A 82 4.70 10.03 -1.04
CA GLN A 82 4.95 11.05 -2.04
C GLN A 82 4.22 10.74 -3.36
N SER A 83 4.28 9.48 -3.81
CA SER A 83 3.55 9.01 -4.98
C SER A 83 2.03 9.23 -4.84
N TRP A 84 1.46 8.90 -3.68
CA TRP A 84 0.04 9.14 -3.40
C TRP A 84 -0.35 10.62 -3.47
N ILE A 85 0.49 11.50 -2.92
CA ILE A 85 0.26 12.95 -2.98
C ILE A 85 0.26 13.43 -4.43
N ASP A 86 1.21 12.96 -5.23
CA ASP A 86 1.32 13.38 -6.64
C ASP A 86 0.14 12.87 -7.47
N LEU A 87 -0.28 11.61 -7.27
CA LEU A 87 -1.51 11.06 -7.88
C LEU A 87 -2.76 11.85 -7.48
N GLN A 88 -2.84 12.26 -6.21
CA GLN A 88 -4.00 13.00 -5.73
C GLN A 88 -4.07 14.40 -6.34
N ARG A 89 -2.91 15.08 -6.48
CA ARG A 89 -2.83 16.37 -7.21
C ARG A 89 -3.26 16.21 -8.67
N GLU A 90 -2.74 15.20 -9.36
CA GLU A 90 -3.14 14.94 -10.75
C GLU A 90 -4.64 14.66 -10.87
N ASN A 91 -5.22 13.91 -9.92
CA ASN A 91 -6.66 13.65 -9.91
C ASN A 91 -7.47 14.94 -9.71
N ASP A 92 -7.04 15.81 -8.81
CA ASP A 92 -7.71 17.08 -8.54
C ASP A 92 -7.60 18.03 -9.74
N GLU A 93 -6.45 18.07 -10.41
CA GLU A 93 -6.26 18.82 -11.65
C GLU A 93 -7.15 18.30 -12.78
N LEU A 94 -7.22 16.98 -13.00
CA LEU A 94 -8.10 16.36 -13.98
C LEU A 94 -9.58 16.63 -13.67
N ARG A 95 -9.97 16.57 -12.40
CA ARG A 95 -11.33 16.93 -11.96
C ARG A 95 -11.62 18.40 -12.22
N ALA A 96 -10.68 19.29 -11.97
CA ALA A 96 -10.83 20.71 -12.26
C ALA A 96 -10.99 20.96 -13.77
N GLN A 97 -10.21 20.28 -14.62
CA GLN A 97 -10.35 20.36 -16.08
C GLN A 97 -11.72 19.85 -16.56
N VAL A 98 -12.19 18.71 -16.02
CA VAL A 98 -13.52 18.17 -16.33
C VAL A 98 -14.62 19.12 -15.86
N GLN A 99 -14.49 19.71 -14.67
CA GLN A 99 -15.45 20.69 -14.18
C GLN A 99 -15.42 21.98 -15.00
N MET A 100 -14.25 22.45 -15.44
CA MET A 100 -14.13 23.60 -16.34
C MET A 100 -14.84 23.33 -17.68
N ARG A 101 -14.69 22.12 -18.24
CA ARG A 101 -15.44 21.68 -19.43
C ARG A 101 -16.95 21.62 -19.20
N ARG A 102 -17.41 21.29 -17.98
CA ARG A 102 -18.85 21.35 -17.63
C ARG A 102 -19.35 22.78 -17.38
N ARG A 103 -18.50 23.68 -16.87
CA ARG A 103 -18.84 25.10 -16.67
C ARG A 103 -18.95 25.87 -17.97
N LEU A 104 -18.34 25.39 -19.05
CA LEU A 104 -18.79 25.68 -20.40
C LEU A 104 -20.12 24.96 -20.57
N ASP A 105 -21.19 25.58 -20.09
CA ASP A 105 -22.56 25.06 -20.11
C ASP A 105 -23.10 25.12 -21.56
N VAL A 106 -22.43 24.39 -22.46
CA VAL A 106 -22.78 24.33 -23.88
C VAL A 106 -23.93 23.34 -23.98
N THR A 107 -25.15 23.88 -24.11
CA THR A 107 -26.32 23.06 -24.39
C THR A 107 -26.19 22.51 -25.81
N THR A 108 -25.94 21.21 -25.93
CA THR A 108 -25.84 20.53 -27.23
C THR A 108 -27.19 19.98 -27.63
N ILE A 109 -27.64 20.32 -28.84
CA ILE A 109 -28.85 19.76 -29.45
C ILE A 109 -28.41 18.72 -30.49
N GLY A 110 -28.90 17.49 -30.35
CA GLY A 110 -28.65 16.43 -31.33
C GLY A 110 -29.44 16.68 -32.62
N ALA A 111 -28.77 16.63 -33.77
CA ALA A 111 -29.39 16.82 -35.09
C ALA A 111 -28.87 15.79 -36.09
N ARG A 112 -29.72 15.40 -37.04
CA ARG A 112 -29.39 14.48 -38.13
C ARG A 112 -29.26 15.24 -39.45
N VAL A 113 -28.29 14.83 -40.25
CA VAL A 113 -28.14 15.33 -41.63
C VAL A 113 -29.25 14.77 -42.52
N ILE A 114 -30.04 15.65 -43.12
CA ILE A 114 -31.14 15.29 -44.03
C ILE A 114 -30.84 15.57 -45.50
N ALA A 115 -29.92 16.50 -45.80
CA ALA A 115 -29.52 16.77 -47.16
C ALA A 115 -28.10 17.37 -47.24
N GLN A 116 -27.42 17.06 -48.34
CA GLN A 116 -26.16 17.67 -48.73
C GLN A 116 -26.29 18.10 -50.20
N PRO A 117 -26.14 19.39 -50.53
CA PRO A 117 -26.22 19.84 -51.92
C PRO A 117 -25.09 19.22 -52.76
N PRO A 118 -25.35 18.83 -54.01
CA PRO A 118 -24.34 18.24 -54.89
C PRO A 118 -23.34 19.26 -55.46
N SER A 119 -23.55 20.58 -55.25
CA SER A 119 -22.68 21.61 -55.82
C SER A 119 -21.35 21.73 -55.07
N SER A 120 -20.25 21.70 -55.83
CA SER A 120 -18.87 21.76 -55.29
C SER A 120 -18.45 23.14 -54.77
N VAL A 121 -19.23 24.18 -55.05
CA VAL A 121 -18.92 25.59 -54.77
C VAL A 121 -19.39 26.02 -53.38
N GLU A 122 -20.48 25.44 -52.87
CA GLU A 122 -21.03 25.73 -51.54
C GLU A 122 -21.14 24.46 -50.71
N ARG A 123 -20.13 24.22 -49.86
CA ARG A 123 -20.15 23.08 -48.95
C ARG A 123 -21.09 23.40 -47.77
N SER A 124 -22.37 23.08 -47.94
CA SER A 124 -23.38 23.19 -46.88
C SER A 124 -24.04 21.85 -46.54
N VAL A 125 -24.60 21.77 -45.33
CA VAL A 125 -25.33 20.58 -44.85
C VAL A 125 -26.64 21.05 -44.25
N LEU A 126 -27.73 20.31 -44.52
CA LEU A 126 -29.04 20.58 -43.95
C LEU A 126 -29.33 19.62 -42.79
N LEU A 127 -29.82 20.17 -41.68
CA LEU A 127 -30.15 19.45 -40.45
C LEU A 127 -31.67 19.44 -40.22
N ASP A 128 -32.18 18.38 -39.59
CA ASP A 128 -33.60 18.18 -39.23
C ASP A 128 -34.05 18.93 -37.96
N VAL A 129 -33.29 19.93 -37.54
CA VAL A 129 -33.57 20.71 -36.34
C VAL A 129 -33.47 22.20 -36.67
N GLY A 130 -34.39 23.00 -36.15
CA GLY A 130 -34.49 24.44 -36.40
C GLY A 130 -34.73 25.27 -35.13
N ALA A 131 -35.28 26.47 -35.31
CA ALA A 131 -35.54 27.44 -34.24
C ALA A 131 -36.49 26.92 -33.15
N ASP A 132 -37.39 25.99 -33.47
CA ASP A 132 -38.31 25.36 -32.50
C ASP A 132 -37.56 24.58 -31.41
N SER A 133 -36.31 24.16 -31.68
CA SER A 133 -35.43 23.53 -30.70
C SER A 133 -34.43 24.49 -30.06
N GLY A 134 -34.57 25.80 -30.31
CA GLY A 134 -33.71 26.85 -29.76
C GLY A 134 -32.46 27.16 -30.58
N LEU A 135 -32.35 26.68 -31.82
CA LEU A 135 -31.23 27.01 -32.69
C LEU A 135 -31.31 28.46 -33.21
N ALA A 136 -30.16 29.09 -33.38
CA ALA A 136 -30.03 30.42 -33.96
C ALA A 136 -28.86 30.49 -34.96
N PRO A 137 -28.93 31.37 -35.99
CA PRO A 137 -27.79 31.64 -36.86
C PRO A 137 -26.56 32.05 -36.05
N GLY A 138 -25.38 31.58 -36.47
CA GLY A 138 -24.10 31.81 -35.79
C GLY A 138 -23.72 30.76 -34.74
N MET A 139 -24.62 29.84 -34.36
CA MET A 139 -24.26 28.72 -33.47
C MET A 139 -23.26 27.77 -34.15
N ALA A 140 -22.32 27.26 -33.36
CA ALA A 140 -21.30 26.32 -33.81
C ALA A 140 -21.87 24.89 -33.92
N VAL A 141 -21.47 24.18 -34.97
CA VAL A 141 -21.85 22.78 -35.19
C VAL A 141 -20.61 21.90 -35.06
N ILE A 142 -20.67 20.93 -34.16
CA ILE A 142 -19.58 19.99 -33.85
C ILE A 142 -20.00 18.56 -34.19
N ASN A 143 -19.04 17.72 -34.57
CA ASN A 143 -19.19 16.27 -34.65
C ASN A 143 -18.19 15.60 -33.68
N GLU A 144 -18.11 14.27 -33.70
CA GLU A 144 -17.20 13.50 -32.84
C GLU A 144 -15.71 13.83 -33.04
N LEU A 145 -15.34 14.35 -34.22
CA LEU A 145 -13.97 14.69 -34.58
C LEU A 145 -13.62 16.16 -34.31
N GLY A 146 -14.61 17.02 -34.06
CA GLY A 146 -14.39 18.44 -33.75
C GLY A 146 -15.40 19.39 -34.42
N LEU A 147 -15.01 20.66 -34.55
CA LEU A 147 -15.83 21.71 -35.15
C LEU A 147 -15.97 21.51 -36.67
N VAL A 148 -17.21 21.52 -37.15
CA VAL A 148 -17.57 21.23 -38.54
C VAL A 148 -17.94 22.51 -39.30
N GLY A 149 -18.60 23.45 -38.62
CA GLY A 149 -19.12 24.65 -39.26
C GLY A 149 -19.94 25.54 -38.32
N LYS A 150 -20.67 26.49 -38.90
CA LYS A 150 -21.61 27.39 -38.22
C LYS A 150 -22.97 27.37 -38.91
N LEU A 151 -24.04 27.63 -38.15
CA LEU A 151 -25.37 27.81 -38.73
C LEU A 151 -25.44 29.16 -39.47
N THR A 152 -25.85 29.14 -40.73
CA THR A 152 -26.04 30.36 -41.54
C THR A 152 -27.50 30.71 -41.71
N GLU A 153 -28.35 29.70 -41.89
CA GLU A 153 -29.80 29.86 -42.01
C GLU A 153 -30.50 28.93 -41.04
N VAL A 154 -31.49 29.44 -40.31
CA VAL A 154 -32.32 28.65 -39.40
C VAL A 154 -33.78 28.94 -39.70
N THR A 155 -34.52 27.88 -40.04
CA THR A 155 -35.99 27.91 -40.20
C THR A 155 -36.64 27.32 -38.94
N ALA A 156 -37.98 27.26 -38.88
CA ALA A 156 -38.69 26.69 -37.72
C ALA A 156 -38.24 25.25 -37.41
N SER A 157 -38.20 24.37 -38.41
CA SER A 157 -37.91 22.94 -38.24
C SER A 157 -36.56 22.48 -38.77
N ASN A 158 -35.90 23.25 -39.65
CA ASN A 158 -34.63 22.85 -40.27
C ASN A 158 -33.57 23.95 -40.13
N SER A 159 -32.30 23.59 -40.29
CA SER A 159 -31.19 24.54 -40.32
C SER A 159 -30.12 24.17 -41.33
N ARG A 160 -29.39 25.19 -41.82
CA ARG A 160 -28.29 25.05 -42.77
C ARG A 160 -26.97 25.37 -42.09
N VAL A 161 -26.02 24.45 -42.24
CA VAL A 161 -24.64 24.57 -41.77
C VAL A 161 -23.75 24.96 -42.95
N GLU A 162 -22.97 26.03 -42.79
CA GLU A 162 -21.83 26.31 -43.66
C GLU A 162 -20.59 25.60 -43.11
N LEU A 163 -20.00 24.71 -43.91
CA LEU A 163 -18.84 23.93 -43.50
C LEU A 163 -17.57 24.77 -43.54
N LEU A 164 -16.65 24.53 -42.59
CA LEU A 164 -15.33 25.19 -42.59
C LEU A 164 -14.50 24.87 -43.83
N THR A 165 -14.84 23.80 -44.55
CA THR A 165 -14.22 23.43 -45.82
C THR A 165 -14.77 24.24 -47.01
N SER A 166 -15.76 25.11 -46.82
CA SER A 166 -16.29 25.97 -47.88
C SER A 166 -15.29 27.06 -48.27
N PRO A 167 -15.11 27.40 -49.56
CA PRO A 167 -14.24 28.50 -50.01
C PRO A 167 -14.60 29.87 -49.40
N SER A 168 -15.86 30.05 -49.00
CA SER A 168 -16.39 31.27 -48.36
C SER A 168 -16.05 31.42 -46.88
N ALA A 169 -15.69 30.32 -46.19
CA ALA A 169 -15.53 30.33 -44.73
C ALA A 169 -14.33 31.15 -44.22
N GLY A 170 -13.39 31.51 -45.11
CA GLY A 170 -12.20 32.31 -44.79
C GLY A 170 -12.36 33.83 -44.87
N TYR A 171 -13.54 34.33 -45.27
CA TYR A 171 -13.82 35.76 -45.40
C TYR A 171 -14.86 36.19 -44.35
N GLY A 172 -14.46 36.29 -43.09
CA GLY A 172 -15.36 36.72 -42.01
C GLY A 172 -14.63 36.97 -40.70
#